data_AF-A0A832IJG8-F1
#
_entry.id   AF-A0A832IJG8-F1
#
_cell.length_a   1.000
_cell.length_b   1.000
_cell.length_c   1.000
_cell.angle_alpha   90.00
_cell.angle_beta   90.00
_cell.angle_gamma   90.00
#
_symmetry.space_group_name_H-M   'P 1'
#
loop_
_entity.id
_entity.type
_entity.pdbx_description
1 polymer ?
#
loop_
_entity_poly.entity_id
_entity_poly.type
_entity_poly.pdbx_seq_one_letter_code
_entity_poly.pdbx_strand_id
1 'polypeptide(L)'
;MSNPEENDIATYVLFGDEAVSIYRVSIKHLLKAEDVKYAVGRYVTVKSFFEEKEKWKNYIEIDYPDYITLKKHLDTIYALANKKKSFFSFLKLFK
;
A
#
# COMPACT_ATOMS: atom_id res chain seq x y z
N MET A 1 -11.82 -9.13 37.84
CA MET A 1 -11.70 -9.93 36.60
C MET A 1 -12.15 -9.05 35.45
N SER A 2 -11.19 -8.47 34.72
CA SER A 2 -11.43 -7.74 33.48
C SER A 2 -11.08 -8.69 32.33
N ASN A 3 -11.97 -8.81 31.36
CA ASN A 3 -11.85 -9.72 30.22
C ASN A 3 -10.71 -9.22 29.29
N PRO A 4 -9.64 -9.99 29.02
CA PRO A 4 -8.51 -9.54 28.21
C PRO A 4 -8.72 -9.65 26.69
N GLU A 5 -9.97 -9.78 26.22
CA GLU A 5 -10.33 -9.87 24.79
C GLU A 5 -10.90 -8.55 24.23
N GLU A 6 -10.35 -7.41 24.63
CA GLU A 6 -10.51 -6.19 23.85
C GLU A 6 -9.59 -6.32 22.63
N ASN A 7 -10.09 -7.02 21.61
CA ASN A 7 -9.43 -7.28 20.34
C ASN A 7 -8.69 -6.03 19.84
N ASP A 8 -7.38 -6.16 19.61
CA ASP A 8 -6.55 -5.17 18.90
C ASP A 8 -7.10 -4.95 17.48
N ILE A 9 -8.10 -4.06 17.32
CA ILE A 9 -8.68 -3.70 16.03
C ILE A 9 -7.63 -2.89 15.28
N ALA A 10 -6.83 -3.55 14.46
CA ALA A 10 -5.86 -2.89 13.60
C ALA A 10 -6.59 -1.99 12.58
N THR A 11 -6.10 -0.76 12.39
CA THR A 11 -6.55 0.16 11.35
C THR A 11 -5.75 -0.07 10.07
N TYR A 12 -6.43 -0.10 8.93
CA TYR A 12 -5.79 -0.19 7.62
C TYR A 12 -5.92 1.13 6.89
N VAL A 13 -4.83 1.61 6.30
CA VAL A 13 -4.79 2.95 5.71
C VAL A 13 -4.18 2.89 4.33
N LEU A 14 -4.80 3.57 3.37
CA LEU A 14 -4.25 3.94 2.08
C LEU A 14 -3.70 5.36 2.15
N PHE A 15 -2.44 5.54 1.74
CA PHE A 15 -1.78 6.84 1.64
C PHE A 15 -1.53 7.24 0.18
N GLY A 16 -1.66 8.53 -0.11
CA GLY A 16 -1.39 9.11 -1.44
C GLY A 16 -2.57 9.91 -1.94
N ASP A 17 -2.35 11.16 -2.32
CA ASP A 17 -3.43 12.10 -2.67
C ASP A 17 -4.25 11.67 -3.89
N GLU A 18 -3.56 11.34 -4.97
CA GLU A 18 -4.17 10.83 -6.19
C GLU A 18 -4.80 9.45 -5.97
N ALA A 19 -4.12 8.58 -5.21
CA ALA A 19 -4.62 7.24 -4.91
C ALA A 19 -5.89 7.25 -4.06
N VAL A 20 -5.97 8.12 -3.05
CA VAL A 20 -7.16 8.34 -2.24
C VAL A 20 -8.31 8.84 -3.11
N SER A 21 -8.03 9.78 -4.03
CA SER A 21 -9.02 10.32 -4.96
C SER A 21 -9.58 9.23 -5.89
N ILE A 22 -8.71 8.40 -6.46
CA ILE A 22 -9.13 7.29 -7.35
C ILE A 22 -9.83 6.20 -6.56
N TYR A 23 -9.35 5.84 -5.37
CA TYR A 23 -9.95 4.81 -4.51
C TYR A 23 -11.40 5.14 -4.17
N ARG A 24 -11.69 6.40 -3.83
CA ARG A 24 -13.06 6.88 -3.59
C ARG A 24 -14.00 6.69 -4.78
N VAL A 25 -13.47 6.62 -5.99
CA VAL A 25 -14.23 6.28 -7.20
C VAL A 25 -14.34 4.76 -7.35
N SER A 26 -13.20 4.06 -7.35
CA SER A 26 -13.15 2.60 -7.41
C SER A 26 -11.74 2.05 -7.18
N ILE A 27 -11.63 1.02 -6.34
CA ILE A 27 -10.40 0.22 -6.21
C ILE A 27 -9.93 -0.35 -7.56
N LYS A 28 -10.85 -0.75 -8.46
CA LYS A 28 -10.48 -1.32 -9.77
C LYS A 28 -9.76 -0.32 -10.66
N HIS A 29 -10.07 0.97 -10.54
CA HIS A 29 -9.36 2.02 -11.27
C HIS A 29 -7.97 2.24 -10.67
N LEU A 30 -7.85 2.23 -9.34
CA LEU A 30 -6.56 2.35 -8.66
C LEU A 30 -5.61 1.20 -9.05
N LEU A 31 -6.11 -0.04 -9.13
CA LEU A 31 -5.33 -1.22 -9.53
C LEU A 31 -4.84 -1.19 -11.00
N LYS A 32 -5.42 -0.33 -11.84
CA LYS A 32 -5.01 -0.17 -13.25
C LYS A 32 -4.11 1.05 -13.45
N ALA A 33 -3.96 1.89 -12.43
CA ALA A 33 -3.22 3.12 -12.51
C ALA A 33 -1.74 2.86 -12.22
N GLU A 34 -0.99 2.48 -13.26
CA GLU A 34 0.42 2.06 -13.13
C GLU A 34 1.36 3.16 -12.62
N ASP A 35 1.02 4.43 -12.88
CA ASP A 35 1.85 5.59 -12.52
C ASP A 35 1.46 6.24 -11.18
N VAL A 36 0.43 5.74 -10.50
CA VAL A 36 -0.06 6.32 -9.25
C VAL A 36 0.78 5.81 -8.08
N LYS A 37 1.45 6.74 -7.38
CA LYS A 37 2.25 6.43 -6.20
C LYS A 37 1.37 6.39 -4.95
N TYR A 38 1.39 5.27 -4.24
CA TYR A 38 0.69 5.10 -2.98
C TYR A 38 1.38 4.08 -2.06
N ALA A 39 0.93 4.04 -0.81
CA ALA A 39 1.31 3.01 0.15
C ALA A 39 0.09 2.53 0.92
N VAL A 40 0.17 1.31 1.44
CA VAL A 40 -0.83 0.76 2.35
C VAL A 40 -0.18 0.30 3.64
N GLY A 41 -0.80 0.63 4.78
CA GLY A 41 -0.26 0.34 6.10
C GLY A 41 -1.31 -0.34 7.00
N ARG A 42 -0.83 -1.22 7.89
CA ARG A 42 -1.60 -1.78 9.00
C ARG A 42 -1.03 -1.21 10.30
N TYR A 43 -1.88 -0.59 11.10
CA TYR A 43 -1.47 0.06 12.34
C TYR A 43 -2.25 -0.49 13.51
N VAL A 44 -1.52 -0.93 14.53
CA VAL A 44 -2.08 -1.33 15.83
C VAL A 44 -2.01 -0.17 16.83
N THR A 45 -1.10 0.79 16.60
CA THR A 45 -0.93 1.94 17.49
C THR A 45 -0.94 3.24 16.70
N VAL A 46 -1.52 4.27 17.32
CA VAL A 46 -1.58 5.63 16.77
C VAL A 46 -0.18 6.18 16.47
N LYS A 47 0.81 5.88 17.32
CA LYS A 47 2.20 6.33 17.13
C LYS A 47 2.78 5.90 15.79
N SER A 48 2.69 4.61 15.47
CA SER A 48 3.21 4.06 14.21
C SER A 48 2.51 4.65 12.97
N PHE A 49 1.24 5.04 13.10
CA PHE A 49 0.51 5.72 12.05
C PHE A 49 1.02 7.15 11.82
N PHE A 50 1.26 7.93 12.88
CA PHE A 50 1.73 9.31 12.77
C PHE A 50 3.10 9.42 12.08
N GLU A 51 4.03 8.52 12.39
CA GLU A 51 5.36 8.47 11.76
C GLU A 51 5.28 8.25 10.24
N GLU A 52 4.31 7.47 9.76
CA GLU A 52 4.12 7.27 8.33
C GLU A 52 3.34 8.42 7.69
N LYS A 53 2.29 8.92 8.36
CA LYS A 53 1.45 10.04 7.91
C LYS A 53 2.27 11.26 7.49
N GLU A 54 3.35 11.59 8.18
CA GLU A 54 4.18 12.76 7.87
C GLU A 54 4.81 12.71 6.46
N LYS A 55 4.92 11.52 5.87
CA LYS A 55 5.48 11.32 4.52
C LYS A 55 4.46 11.53 3.40
N TRP A 56 3.18 11.68 3.74
CA TRP A 56 2.08 11.65 2.78
C TRP A 56 1.17 12.85 2.93
N LYS A 57 0.74 13.43 1.81
CA LYS A 57 -0.19 14.58 1.80
C LYS A 57 -1.60 14.21 2.24
N ASN A 58 -2.04 13.01 1.91
CA ASN A 58 -3.41 12.57 2.11
C ASN A 58 -3.45 11.07 2.44
N TYR A 59 -4.47 10.67 3.18
CA TYR A 59 -4.71 9.29 3.57
C TYR A 59 -6.19 9.03 3.80
N ILE A 60 -6.59 7.77 3.73
CA ILE A 60 -7.94 7.32 4.07
C ILE A 60 -7.87 5.95 4.74
N GLU A 61 -8.73 5.73 5.73
CA GLU A 61 -8.96 4.40 6.27
C GLU A 61 -9.65 3.52 5.21
N ILE A 62 -9.21 2.28 5.11
CA ILE A 62 -9.75 1.28 4.18
C ILE A 62 -10.11 0.01 4.95
N ASP A 63 -10.94 -0.83 4.34
CA ASP A 63 -11.26 -2.12 4.93
C ASP A 63 -10.12 -3.15 4.75
N TYR A 64 -10.21 -4.24 5.50
CA TYR A 64 -9.22 -5.31 5.42
C TYR A 64 -9.14 -5.98 4.03
N PRO A 65 -10.27 -6.32 3.36
CA PRO A 65 -10.25 -6.85 1.99
C PRO A 65 -9.48 -5.97 0.98
N ASP A 66 -9.72 -4.67 1.00
CA ASP A 66 -9.09 -3.72 0.10
C ASP A 66 -7.61 -3.54 0.44
N TYR A 67 -7.26 -3.52 1.74
CA TYR A 67 -5.86 -3.56 2.18
C TYR A 67 -5.11 -4.77 1.61
N ILE A 68 -5.68 -5.98 1.71
CA ILE A 68 -5.05 -7.19 1.18
C ILE A 68 -4.90 -7.12 -0.34
N THR A 69 -5.90 -6.59 -1.02
CA THR A 69 -5.90 -6.46 -2.48
C THR A 69 -4.81 -5.49 -2.95
N LEU A 70 -4.75 -4.30 -2.37
CA LEU A 70 -3.77 -3.28 -2.71
C LEU A 70 -2.35 -3.72 -2.33
N LYS A 71 -2.17 -4.38 -1.19
CA LYS A 71 -0.85 -4.89 -0.77
C LYS A 71 -0.31 -5.92 -1.74
N LYS A 72 -1.12 -6.91 -2.14
CA LYS A 72 -0.74 -7.90 -3.16
C LYS A 72 -0.39 -7.26 -4.50
N HIS A 73 -1.12 -6.22 -4.88
CA HIS A 73 -0.86 -5.49 -6.11
C HIS A 73 0.50 -4.78 -6.08
N LEU A 74 0.80 -4.05 -5.00
CA LEU A 74 2.12 -3.43 -4.80
C LEU A 74 3.25 -4.47 -4.81
N ASP A 75 3.10 -5.58 -4.08
CA ASP A 75 4.09 -6.65 -4.06
C ASP A 75 4.39 -7.19 -5.47
N THR A 76 3.33 -7.32 -6.29
CA THR A 76 3.45 -7.75 -7.69
C THR A 76 4.21 -6.72 -8.53
N ILE A 77 3.90 -5.43 -8.41
CA ILE A 77 4.61 -4.35 -9.10
C ILE A 77 6.09 -4.33 -8.72
N TYR A 78 6.41 -4.42 -7.43
CA TYR A 78 7.79 -4.44 -6.96
C TYR A 78 8.57 -5.65 -7.47
N ALA A 79 7.95 -6.85 -7.47
CA ALA A 79 8.56 -8.05 -8.03
C ALA A 79 8.85 -7.90 -9.53
N LEU A 80 7.92 -7.32 -10.30
CA LEU A 80 8.10 -7.06 -11.73
C LEU A 80 9.21 -6.05 -11.99
N ALA A 81 9.28 -4.96 -11.21
CA ALA A 81 10.33 -3.95 -11.34
C ALA A 81 11.72 -4.54 -11.06
N ASN A 82 11.85 -5.40 -10.03
CA ASN A 82 13.09 -6.07 -9.71
C ASN A 82 13.52 -7.08 -10.80
N LYS A 83 12.57 -7.85 -11.36
CA LYS A 83 12.85 -8.74 -12.49
C LYS A 83 13.32 -7.98 -13.73
N LYS A 84 12.66 -6.88 -14.09
CA LYS A 84 13.06 -6.03 -15.22
C LYS A 84 14.50 -5.52 -15.03
N LYS A 85 14.85 -4.98 -13.85
CA LYS A 85 16.23 -4.53 -13.55
C LYS A 85 17.26 -5.65 -13.73
N SER A 86 16.98 -6.86 -13.25
CA SER A 86 17.86 -8.01 -13.42
C SER A 86 18.05 -8.40 -14.90
N PHE A 87 16.97 -8.40 -15.69
CA PHE A 87 17.03 -8.69 -17.12
C PHE A 87 17.84 -7.65 -17.93
N PHE A 88 17.66 -6.36 -17.64
CA PHE A 88 18.46 -5.31 -18.28
C PHE A 88 19.93 -5.36 -17.88
N SER A 89 20.23 -5.76 -16.64
CA SER A 89 21.61 -5.98 -16.19
C SER A 89 22.25 -7.14 -16.92
N PHE A 90 21.52 -8.25 -17.12
CA PHE A 90 21.98 -9.39 -17.91
C PHE A 90 22.27 -8.98 -19.36
N LEU A 91 21.34 -8.31 -20.05
CA LEU A 91 21.55 -7.89 -21.45
C LEU A 91 22.75 -6.95 -21.66
N LYS A 92 23.15 -6.17 -20.65
CA LYS A 92 24.35 -5.31 -20.71
C LYS A 92 25.66 -6.08 -20.63
N LEU A 93 25.67 -7.31 -20.09
CA LEU A 93 26.86 -8.16 -19.98
C LEU A 93 27.17 -8.94 -21.27
N PHE A 94 26.19 -9.10 -22.17
CA PHE A 94 26.34 -9.81 -23.45
C PHE A 94 26.52 -8.87 -24.64
N LYS A 95 26.96 -7.63 -24.39
CA LYS A 95 27.18 -6.61 -25.43
C LYS A 95 28.62 -6.12 -25.42
#